data_AF-A0A536W770-F1
#
_entry.id   AF-A0A536W770-F1
#
_cell.length_a   1.000
_cell.length_b   1.000
_cell.length_c   1.000
_cell.angle_alpha   90.00
_cell.angle_beta   90.00
_cell.angle_gamma   90.00
#
_symmetry.space_group_name_H-M   'P 1'
#
loop_
_entity.id
_entity.type
_entity.pdbx_description
1 polymer ?
#
loop_
_entity_poly.entity_id
_entity_poly.type
_entity_poly.pdbx_seq_one_letter_code
_entity_poly.pdbx_strand_id
1 'polypeptide(L)'
;QIHKELEESAAMSGASWGTTFRRVILPLLKPGLVAGWIYVMIVSIRELSSSILLYSPGTEVLSITIWELWENGQYVELSALGVLFILALFVLVMLAQWLGKRFGVKE
;
A
#
# COMPACT_ATOMS: atom_id res chain seq x y z
N GLN A 1 -8.76 -17.80 5.32
CA GLN A 1 -9.37 -18.07 4.00
C GLN A 1 -8.74 -19.27 3.27
N ILE A 2 -7.47 -19.64 3.48
CA ILE A 2 -6.91 -20.85 2.85
C ILE A 2 -7.21 -22.05 3.75
N HIS A 3 -7.99 -23.02 3.24
CA HIS A 3 -8.29 -24.25 3.96
C HIS A 3 -7.11 -25.23 3.89
N LYS A 4 -6.82 -25.89 5.01
CA LYS A 4 -5.73 -26.88 5.13
C LYS A 4 -5.85 -28.03 4.13
N GLU A 5 -7.09 -28.37 3.75
CA GLU A 5 -7.42 -29.38 2.74
C GLU A 5 -6.72 -29.12 1.39
N LEU A 6 -6.46 -27.87 1.02
CA LEU A 6 -5.76 -27.52 -0.23
C LEU A 6 -4.27 -27.92 -0.19
N GLU A 7 -3.64 -27.81 0.98
CA GLU A 7 -2.26 -28.25 1.18
C GLU A 7 -2.18 -29.78 1.26
N GLU A 8 -3.11 -30.40 2.00
CA GLU A 8 -3.21 -31.86 2.12
C GLU A 8 -3.48 -32.51 0.76
N SER A 9 -4.36 -31.93 -0.06
CA SER A 9 -4.63 -32.40 -1.43
C SER A 9 -3.41 -32.28 -2.35
N ALA A 10 -2.65 -31.19 -2.24
CA ALA A 10 -1.42 -31.01 -3.00
C ALA A 10 -0.34 -32.03 -2.59
N ALA A 11 -0.22 -32.32 -1.29
CA ALA A 11 0.69 -33.34 -0.77
C ALA A 11 0.30 -34.76 -1.23
N MET A 12 -1.00 -35.10 -1.20
CA MET A 12 -1.52 -36.37 -1.74
C MET A 12 -1.28 -36.52 -3.24
N SER A 13 -1.19 -35.41 -3.97
CA SER A 13 -0.85 -35.39 -5.40
C SER A 13 0.67 -35.44 -5.68
N GLY A 14 1.50 -35.64 -4.65
CA GLY A 14 2.96 -35.72 -4.77
C GLY A 14 3.68 -34.38 -4.89
N ALA A 15 3.02 -33.25 -4.63
CA ALA A 15 3.67 -31.94 -4.69
C ALA A 15 4.58 -31.70 -3.48
N SER A 16 5.78 -31.17 -3.72
CA SER A 16 6.66 -30.66 -2.66
C SER A 16 6.09 -29.38 -2.03
N TRP A 17 6.48 -29.07 -0.80
CA TRP A 17 6.04 -27.85 -0.09
C TRP A 17 6.26 -26.57 -0.91
N GLY A 18 7.43 -26.42 -1.56
CA GLY A 18 7.73 -25.27 -2.39
C GLY A 18 6.84 -25.15 -3.63
N THR A 19 6.43 -26.29 -4.21
CA THR A 19 5.46 -26.36 -5.31
C THR A 19 4.08 -25.92 -4.83
N THR A 20 3.62 -26.46 -3.70
CA THR A 20 2.33 -26.10 -3.08
C THR A 20 2.27 -24.62 -2.74
N PHE A 21 3.33 -24.08 -2.13
CA PHE A 21 3.40 -22.66 -1.81
C PHE A 21 3.28 -21.78 -3.06
N ARG A 22 4.08 -22.03 -4.10
CA ARG A 22 4.09 -21.16 -5.30
C ARG A 22 2.84 -21.30 -6.17
N ARG A 23 2.26 -22.49 -6.27
CA ARG A 23 1.14 -22.77 -7.18
C ARG A 23 -0.24 -22.72 -6.53
N VAL A 24 -0.34 -22.93 -5.22
CA VAL A 24 -1.62 -22.95 -4.50
C VAL A 24 -1.72 -21.77 -3.54
N ILE A 25 -0.82 -21.68 -2.55
CA ILE A 25 -0.92 -20.70 -1.47
C ILE A 25 -0.70 -19.28 -1.98
N LEU A 26 0.41 -19.04 -2.70
CA LEU A 26 0.80 -17.71 -3.14
C LEU A 26 -0.28 -17.06 -4.02
N PRO A 27 -0.83 -17.71 -5.07
CA PRO A 27 -1.92 -17.13 -5.86
C PRO A 27 -3.18 -16.81 -5.06
N LEU A 28 -3.51 -17.62 -4.06
CA LEU A 28 -4.65 -17.37 -3.17
C LEU A 28 -4.39 -16.20 -2.21
N LEU A 29 -3.15 -16.00 -1.77
CA LEU A 29 -2.76 -14.86 -0.93
C LEU A 29 -2.56 -13.56 -1.70
N LYS A 30 -2.19 -13.61 -2.98
CA LYS A 30 -1.93 -12.43 -3.84
C LYS A 30 -2.94 -11.29 -3.66
N PRO A 31 -4.26 -11.48 -3.74
CA PRO A 31 -5.22 -10.38 -3.57
C PRO A 31 -5.10 -9.68 -2.21
N GLY A 32 -4.97 -10.45 -1.13
CA GLY A 32 -4.79 -9.91 0.22
C GLY A 32 -3.44 -9.22 0.41
N LEU A 33 -2.36 -9.78 -0.14
CA LEU A 33 -1.02 -9.18 -0.09
C LEU A 33 -0.98 -7.85 -0.82
N VAL A 34 -1.60 -7.74 -2.00
CA VAL A 34 -1.68 -6.49 -2.75
C VAL A 34 -2.48 -5.44 -1.98
N ALA A 35 -3.63 -5.82 -1.40
CA ALA A 35 -4.42 -4.91 -0.58
C ALA A 35 -3.64 -4.39 0.64
N GLY A 36 -2.96 -5.27 1.37
CA GLY A 36 -2.10 -4.91 2.50
C GLY A 36 -0.92 -4.03 2.09
N TRP A 37 -0.27 -4.34 0.97
CA TRP A 37 0.83 -3.54 0.43
C TRP A 37 0.40 -2.11 0.09
N ILE A 38 -0.74 -1.95 -0.57
CA ILE A 38 -1.30 -0.62 -0.90
C ILE A 38 -1.60 0.15 0.39
N TYR A 39 -2.21 -0.49 1.38
CA TYR A 39 -2.50 0.15 2.67
C TYR A 39 -1.23 0.66 3.35
N VAL A 40 -0.18 -0.18 3.45
CA VAL A 40 1.10 0.21 4.04
C VAL A 40 1.72 1.38 3.26
N MET A 41 1.72 1.32 1.93
CA MET A 41 2.23 2.39 1.08
C MET A 41 1.52 3.73 1.33
N ILE A 42 0.19 3.74 1.41
CA ILE A 42 -0.61 4.96 1.69
C ILE A 42 -0.26 5.55 3.06
N VAL A 43 -0.03 4.69 4.06
CA VAL A 43 0.38 5.13 5.40
C VAL A 43 1.80 5.69 5.36
N SER A 44 2.73 5.01 4.68
CA SER A 44 4.13 5.43 4.57
C SER A 44 4.32 6.77 3.85
N ILE A 45 3.55 7.07 2.80
CA ILE A 45 3.68 8.35 2.08
C ILE A 45 3.29 9.56 2.95
N ARG A 46 2.43 9.35 3.96
CA ARG A 46 1.98 10.39 4.90
C ARG A 46 2.84 10.50 6.14
N GLU A 47 3.94 9.74 6.21
CA GLU A 47 4.84 9.75 7.34
C GLU A 47 5.61 11.08 7.39
N LEU A 48 5.66 11.71 8.57
CA LEU A 48 6.48 12.88 8.84
C LEU A 48 7.53 12.65 9.95
N SER A 49 7.17 11.93 11.02
CA SER A 49 7.94 11.82 12.26
C SER A 49 9.38 11.34 12.07
N SER A 50 9.59 10.35 11.21
CA SER A 50 10.90 9.79 10.87
C SER A 50 11.54 10.58 9.75
N SER A 51 10.73 11.02 8.79
CA SER A 51 11.18 11.73 7.60
C SER A 51 11.85 13.07 7.95
N ILE A 52 11.31 13.82 8.91
CA ILE A 52 11.87 15.11 9.34
C ILE A 52 13.24 14.98 10.02
N LEU A 53 13.55 13.82 10.59
CA LEU A 53 14.85 13.57 11.24
C LEU A 53 15.92 13.12 10.25
N LEU A 54 15.53 12.64 9.07
CA LEU A 54 16.40 11.94 8.13
C LEU A 54 16.61 12.68 6.81
N TYR A 55 15.79 13.68 6.49
CA TYR A 55 15.93 14.40 5.22
C TYR A 55 17.17 15.27 5.16
N SER A 56 17.60 15.56 3.95
CA SER A 56 18.65 16.53 3.63
C SER A 56 18.17 17.41 2.47
N PRO A 57 18.82 18.56 2.24
CA PRO A 57 18.48 19.42 1.10
C PRO A 57 18.52 18.63 -0.22
N GLY A 58 17.44 18.66 -0.99
CA GLY A 58 17.25 17.91 -2.23
C GLY A 58 16.61 16.52 -2.07
N THR A 59 16.31 16.07 -0.86
CA THR A 59 15.57 14.81 -0.60
C THR A 59 14.27 15.05 0.16
N GLU A 60 13.69 16.24 0.03
CA GLU A 60 12.47 16.63 0.70
C GLU A 60 11.31 15.77 0.19
N VAL A 61 10.66 15.05 1.10
CA VAL A 61 9.41 14.37 0.80
C VAL A 61 8.24 15.33 0.99
N LEU A 62 7.11 15.03 0.36
CA LEU A 62 5.94 15.90 0.36
C LEU A 62 5.45 16.29 1.77
N SER A 63 5.56 15.38 2.75
CA SER A 63 5.20 15.65 4.15
C SER A 63 6.05 16.75 4.77
N ILE A 64 7.33 16.84 4.40
CA ILE A 64 8.26 17.87 4.85
C ILE A 64 7.94 19.21 4.20
N THR A 65 7.65 19.22 2.90
CA THR A 65 7.23 20.46 2.22
C THR A 65 5.95 21.05 2.83
N ILE A 66 4.98 20.20 3.18
CA ILE A 66 3.77 20.65 3.90
C ILE A 66 4.14 21.23 5.26
N TRP A 67 5.05 20.59 5.99
CA TRP A 67 5.53 21.06 7.29
C TRP A 67 6.23 22.43 7.19
N GLU A 68 7.12 22.60 6.21
CA GLU A 68 7.84 23.87 5.99
C GLU A 68 6.88 25.01 5.63
N LEU A 69 5.89 24.77 4.76
CA LEU A 69 4.88 25.79 4.43
C LEU A 69 4.06 26.20 5.65
N TRP A 70 3.81 25.26 6.57
CA TRP A 70 3.13 25.54 7.83
C TRP A 70 3.98 26.41 8.75
N GLU A 71 5.25 26.06 8.91
CA GLU A 71 6.22 26.79 9.74
C GLU A 71 6.47 28.22 9.22
N ASN A 72 6.50 28.39 7.90
CA ASN A 72 6.65 29.69 7.25
C ASN A 72 5.35 30.52 7.20
N GLY A 73 4.22 29.99 7.68
CA GLY A 73 2.92 30.68 7.68
C GLY A 73 2.28 30.84 6.29
N GLN A 74 2.74 30.08 5.29
CA GLN A 74 2.27 30.11 3.90
C GLN A 74 1.00 29.27 3.73
N TYR A 75 -0.09 29.70 4.38
CA TYR A 75 -1.32 28.90 4.47
C TYR A 75 -2.05 28.72 3.14
N VAL A 76 -1.90 29.64 2.18
CA VAL A 76 -2.55 29.55 0.87
C VAL A 76 -1.93 28.40 0.07
N GLU A 77 -0.60 28.37 -0.03
CA GLU A 77 0.18 27.34 -0.69
C GLU A 77 0.02 25.99 0.01
N LEU A 78 0.08 25.97 1.34
CA LEU A 78 -0.16 24.78 2.16
C LEU A 78 -1.53 24.17 1.85
N SER A 79 -2.58 24.98 1.84
CA SER A 79 -3.95 24.50 1.63
C SER A 79 -4.13 23.97 0.21
N ALA A 80 -3.57 24.66 -0.80
CA ALA A 80 -3.61 24.20 -2.19
C ALA A 80 -2.90 22.84 -2.35
N LEU A 81 -1.70 22.70 -1.80
CA LEU A 81 -0.92 21.46 -1.88
C LEU A 81 -1.57 20.33 -1.08
N GLY A 82 -2.12 20.62 0.10
CA GLY A 82 -2.86 19.67 0.92
C GLY A 82 -4.10 19.11 0.21
N VAL A 83 -4.89 19.96 -0.45
CA VAL A 83 -6.06 19.52 -1.23
C VAL A 83 -5.63 18.63 -2.40
N LEU A 84 -4.60 19.03 -3.15
CA LEU A 84 -4.06 18.22 -4.25
C LEU A 84 -3.56 16.86 -3.76
N PHE A 85 -2.89 16.83 -2.61
CA PHE A 85 -2.39 15.59 -2.02
C PHE A 85 -3.53 14.66 -1.59
N ILE A 86 -4.56 15.19 -0.93
CA ILE A 86 -5.76 14.43 -0.56
C ILE A 86 -6.46 13.88 -1.80
N LEU A 87 -6.61 14.69 -2.86
CA LEU A 87 -7.18 14.25 -4.14
C LEU A 87 -6.36 13.12 -4.78
N ALA A 88 -5.03 13.24 -4.78
CA ALA A 88 -4.15 12.21 -5.31
C ALA A 88 -4.28 10.88 -4.53
N LEU A 89 -4.31 10.94 -3.19
CA LEU A 89 -4.53 9.77 -2.34
C LEU A 89 -5.91 9.16 -2.57
N PHE A 90 -6.95 9.98 -2.72
CA PHE A 90 -8.30 9.50 -3.01
C PHE A 90 -8.35 8.75 -4.35
N VAL A 91 -7.75 9.30 -5.40
CA VAL A 91 -7.65 8.64 -6.71
C VAL A 91 -6.87 7.33 -6.60
N LEU A 92 -5.75 7.32 -5.87
CA LEU A 92 -4.95 6.11 -5.66
C LEU A 92 -5.74 5.01 -4.95
N VAL A 93 -6.50 5.35 -3.91
CA VAL A 93 -7.38 4.42 -3.21
C VAL A 93 -8.49 3.91 -4.14
N MET A 94 -9.11 4.78 -4.93
CA MET A 94 -10.15 4.39 -5.89
C MET A 94 -9.61 3.42 -6.96
N LEU A 95 -8.42 3.69 -7.49
CA LEU A 95 -7.73 2.80 -8.44
C LEU A 95 -7.37 1.46 -7.80
N ALA A 96 -6.86 1.48 -6.57
CA ALA A 96 -6.55 0.28 -5.80
C ALA A 96 -7.79 -0.60 -5.58
N GLN A 97 -8.89 0.01 -5.17
CA GLN A 97 -10.18 -0.67 -4.98
C GLN A 97 -10.73 -1.21 -6.30
N TRP A 98 -10.65 -0.43 -7.39
CA TRP A 98 -11.09 -0.87 -8.71
C TRP A 98 -10.28 -2.06 -9.23
N LEU A 99 -8.96 -2.02 -9.09
CA LEU A 99 -8.08 -3.16 -9.42
C LEU A 99 -8.40 -4.36 -8.53
N GLY A 100 -8.55 -4.16 -7.22
CA GLY A 100 -8.89 -5.22 -6.27
C GLY A 100 -10.18 -5.96 -6.64
N LYS A 101 -11.23 -5.22 -7.03
CA LYS A 101 -12.49 -5.80 -7.53
C LYS A 101 -12.28 -6.65 -8.79
N ARG A 102 -11.39 -6.24 -9.70
CA ARG A 102 -11.07 -7.00 -10.93
C ARG A 102 -10.27 -8.27 -10.66
N PHE A 103 -9.45 -8.29 -9.60
CA PHE A 103 -8.66 -9.45 -9.19
C PHE A 103 -9.39 -10.41 -8.23
N GLY A 104 -10.71 -10.24 -8.04
CA GLY A 104 -11.52 -11.19 -7.28
C GLY A 104 -11.45 -11.02 -5.77
N VAL A 105 -11.15 -9.82 -5.27
CA VAL A 105 -11.52 -9.43 -3.90
C VAL A 105 -13.03 -9.21 -3.88
N LYS A 106 -13.80 -10.30 -3.98
CA LYS A 106 -15.18 -10.31 -3.49
C LYS A 106 -15.08 -10.66 -2.02
N GLU A 107 -15.62 -9.78 -1.19
CA GLU A 107 -15.82 -9.98 0.25
C GLU A 107 -16.42 -11.37 0.54
#